data_AF-A0A925RED1-F1
#
_entry.id   AF-A0A925RED1-F1
#
_cell.length_a   1.000
_cell.length_b   1.000
_cell.length_c   1.000
_cell.angle_alpha   90.00
_cell.angle_beta   90.00
_cell.angle_gamma   90.00
#
_symmetry.space_group_name_H-M   'P 1'
#
loop_
_entity.id
_entity.type
_entity.pdbx_description
1 polymer ?
#
loop_
_entity_poly.entity_id
_entity_poly.type
_entity_poly.pdbx_seq_one_letter_code
_entity_poly.pdbx_strand_id
1 'polypeptide(L)' 'RKLPFKIIATDHDPKAIEAAKQNAMTAGVDHLITFNVCDFSETEIPKGNGVIMLNPPYGERIGEVSNGKRLACCCI' A
#
# COMPACT_ATOMS: atom_id res chain seq x y z
N ARG A 1 -17.95 -2.18 -12.16
CA ARG A 1 -18.37 -3.44 -11.47
C ARG A 1 -18.18 -3.21 -9.97
N LYS A 2 -19.14 -3.57 -9.10
CA LYS A 2 -18.99 -3.35 -7.64
C LYS A 2 -18.56 -4.65 -6.97
N LEU A 3 -17.47 -4.59 -6.20
CA LEU A 3 -17.01 -5.74 -5.41
C LEU A 3 -17.83 -5.87 -4.12
N PRO A 4 -18.03 -7.09 -3.60
CA PRO A 4 -18.69 -7.31 -2.32
C PRO A 4 -17.79 -6.97 -1.12
N PHE A 5 -16.55 -6.56 -1.36
CA PHE A 5 -15.54 -6.17 -0.37
C PHE A 5 -14.81 -4.90 -0.81
N LYS A 6 -14.05 -4.31 0.12
CA LYS A 6 -13.21 -3.13 -0.13
C LYS A 6 -11.75 -3.55 -0.28
N ILE A 7 -11.03 -2.90 -1.19
CA ILE A 7 -9.57 -2.98 -1.30
C ILE A 7 -9.02 -1.64 -0.82
N ILE A 8 -8.07 -1.69 0.12
CA ILE A 8 -7.46 -0.50 0.72
C ILE A 8 -5.95 -0.60 0.47
N ALA A 9 -5.41 0.45 -0.12
CA ALA A 9 -4.00 0.60 -0.43
C ALA A 9 -3.44 1.80 0.34
N THR A 10 -2.53 1.53 1.27
CA THR A 10 -1.85 2.56 2.05
C THR A 10 -0.35 2.44 1.89
N ASP A 11 0.35 3.56 1.99
CA ASP A 11 1.81 3.67 2.08
C ASP A 11 2.14 4.99 2.80
N HIS A 12 3.28 5.06 3.48
CA HIS A 12 3.73 6.28 4.13
C HIS A 12 4.31 7.29 3.13
N ASP A 13 4.78 6.82 1.96
CA ASP A 13 5.34 7.67 0.91
C ASP A 13 4.23 8.14 -0.05
N PRO A 14 3.91 9.45 -0.09
CA PRO A 14 2.95 9.99 -1.05
C PRO A 14 3.28 9.68 -2.51
N LYS A 15 4.57 9.55 -2.86
CA LYS A 15 5.00 9.22 -4.22
C LYS A 15 4.65 7.78 -4.58
N ALA A 16 4.76 6.85 -3.63
CA ALA A 16 4.36 5.46 -3.82
C ALA A 16 2.84 5.36 -4.05
N ILE A 17 2.04 6.10 -3.29
CA ILE A 17 0.58 6.18 -3.49
C ILE A 17 0.24 6.74 -4.87
N GLU A 18 0.90 7.81 -5.30
CA GLU A 18 0.63 8.38 -6.63
C GLU A 18 1.00 7.39 -7.74
N ALA A 19 2.16 6.74 -7.65
CA ALA A 19 2.55 5.69 -8.60
C ALA A 19 1.54 4.53 -8.62
N ALA A 20 1.06 4.08 -7.46
CA ALA A 20 0.06 3.02 -7.36
C ALA A 20 -1.28 3.42 -8.00
N LYS A 21 -1.72 4.67 -7.80
CA LYS A 21 -2.92 5.21 -8.48
C LYS A 21 -2.75 5.22 -10.00
N GLN A 22 -1.62 5.71 -10.52
CA GLN A 22 -1.35 5.72 -11.97
C GLN A 22 -1.32 4.30 -12.56
N ASN A 23 -0.72 3.35 -11.85
CA ASN A 23 -0.72 1.94 -12.25
C ASN A 23 -2.13 1.35 -12.27
N ALA A 24 -2.93 1.62 -11.23
CA ALA A 24 -4.31 1.14 -11.14
C ALA A 24 -5.22 1.76 -12.22
N MET A 25 -5.02 3.04 -12.54
CA MET A 25 -5.72 3.71 -13.65
C MET A 25 -5.34 3.08 -15.00
N THR A 26 -4.04 2.84 -15.23
CA THR A 26 -3.56 2.16 -16.44
C THR A 26 -4.14 0.75 -16.58
N ALA A 27 -4.29 0.03 -15.46
CA ALA A 27 -4.93 -1.29 -15.42
C ALA A 27 -6.47 -1.24 -15.44
N GLY A 28 -7.08 -0.06 -15.34
CA GLY A 28 -8.54 0.12 -15.31
C GLY A 28 -9.22 -0.38 -14.04
N VAL A 29 -8.50 -0.44 -12.91
CA VAL A 29 -8.99 -0.97 -11.61
C VAL A 29 -8.93 0.04 -10.47
N ASP A 30 -8.51 1.28 -10.73
CA ASP A 30 -8.46 2.40 -9.78
C ASP A 30 -9.76 2.55 -8.96
N HIS A 31 -10.91 2.47 -9.62
CA HIS A 31 -12.23 2.59 -9.02
C HIS A 31 -12.60 1.47 -8.02
N LEU A 32 -11.78 0.42 -7.93
CA LEU A 32 -11.96 -0.69 -7.00
C LEU A 32 -11.13 -0.52 -5.71
N ILE A 33 -10.18 0.42 -5.69
CA ILE A 33 -9.16 0.55 -4.64
C ILE A 33 -9.30 1.93 -3.97
N THR A 34 -9.29 1.94 -2.63
CA THR A 34 -9.21 3.17 -1.85
C THR A 34 -7.75 3.42 -1.46
N PHE A 35 -7.18 4.52 -1.95
CA PHE A 35 -5.79 4.90 -1.67
C PHE A 35 -5.72 5.94 -0.57
N ASN A 36 -4.79 5.76 0.38
CA ASN A 36 -4.51 6.76 1.41
C ASN A 36 -3.02 6.83 1.76
N VAL A 37 -2.53 8.02 2.10
CA VAL A 37 -1.17 8.17 2.65
C VAL A 37 -1.26 8.02 4.16
N CYS A 38 -0.71 6.95 4.71
CA CYS A 38 -0.58 6.75 6.15
C CYS A 38 0.47 5.70 6.48
N ASP A 39 0.94 5.71 7.73
CA ASP A 39 1.78 4.63 8.24
C ASP A 39 0.97 3.32 8.25
N PHE A 40 1.63 2.19 7.95
CA PHE A 40 0.97 0.88 7.97
C PHE A 40 0.40 0.56 9.35
N SER A 41 1.08 1.01 10.42
CA SER A 41 0.66 0.83 11.81
C SER A 41 -0.61 1.62 12.17
N GLU A 42 -0.93 2.65 11.39
CA GLU A 42 -2.12 3.50 11.56
C GLU A 42 -3.22 3.20 10.53
N THR A 43 -3.02 2.19 9.67
CA THR A 43 -4.01 1.84 8.63
C THR A 43 -5.29 1.31 9.29
N GLU A 44 -6.42 1.98 9.04
CA GLU A 44 -7.71 1.56 9.57
C GLU A 44 -8.18 0.26 8.88
N ILE A 45 -8.29 -0.82 9.65
CA ILE A 45 -8.74 -2.12 9.17
C ILE A 45 -10.25 -2.25 9.41
N PRO A 46 -11.07 -2.43 8.37
CA PRO A 46 -12.51 -2.67 8.53
C PRO A 46 -12.79 -3.91 9.40
N LYS A 47 -13.85 -3.87 10.20
CA LYS A 47 -14.28 -5.02 11.00
C LYS A 47 -14.66 -6.21 10.10
N GLY A 48 -14.29 -7.41 10.51
CA GLY A 48 -14.62 -8.66 9.83
C GLY A 48 -13.38 -9.44 9.40
N ASN A 49 -13.58 -10.43 8.54
CA ASN A 49 -12.49 -11.23 7.97
C ASN A 49 -11.88 -10.49 6.78
N GLY A 50 -10.56 -10.54 6.67
CA GLY A 50 -9.82 -9.92 5.59
C GLY A 50 -8.43 -10.53 5.44
N VAL A 51 -7.71 -10.09 4.43
CA VAL A 51 -6.34 -10.48 4.17
C VAL A 51 -5.50 -9.21 4.15
N ILE A 52 -4.37 -9.24 4.84
CA ILE A 52 -3.37 -8.18 4.79
C ILE A 52 -2.22 -8.70 3.94
N MET A 53 -1.90 -7.96 2.87
CA MET A 53 -0.72 -8.20 2.04
C MET A 53 0.26 -7.07 2.28
N LEU A 54 1.48 -7.42 2.70
CA LEU A 54 2.55 -6.46 2.97
C LEU A 54 3.73 -6.81 2.09
N ASN A 55 4.27 -5.81 1.41
CA ASN A 55 5.58 -5.89 0.74
C ASN A 55 6.53 -4.91 1.43
N PRO A 56 7.10 -5.28 2.60
CA PRO A 56 8.01 -4.39 3.33
C PRO A 56 9.25 -4.07 2.50
N PRO A 57 9.95 -2.96 2.77
CA PRO A 57 11.20 -2.68 2.08
C PRO A 57 12.19 -3.81 2.35
N TYR A 58 12.70 -4.40 1.28
CA TYR A 58 13.84 -5.31 1.38
C TYR A 58 15.05 -4.45 1.78
N GLY A 59 15.52 -4.64 3.01
CA GLY A 59 16.49 -3.74 3.66
C GLY A 59 17.74 -3.44 2.85
N GLU A 60 18.11 -4.30 1.90
CA GLU A 60 19.23 -4.10 0.99
C GLU A 60 19.02 -5.01 -0.23
N ARG A 61 19.31 -4.60 -1.46
CA ARG A 61 19.93 -5.56 -2.40
C ARG A 61 21.42 -5.63 -2.02
N ILE A 62 21.68 -6.16 -0.83
CA ILE A 62 22.96 -6.38 -0.11
C ILE A 62 23.92 -5.18 -0.10
N GLY A 63 23.97 -4.47 1.03
CA GLY A 63 24.91 -3.39 1.33
C GLY A 63 24.23 -2.12 1.90
N GLU A 64 24.42 -1.92 3.20
CA GLU A 64 24.14 -0.73 4.03
C GLU A 64 22.74 -0.60 4.68
N VAL A 65 22.56 -1.34 5.77
CA VAL A 65 21.67 -1.00 6.88
C VAL A 65 22.26 0.17 7.68
N SER A 66 22.26 1.37 7.08
CA SER A 66 22.53 2.61 7.82
C SER A 66 21.37 3.59 7.64
N ASN A 67 20.73 3.85 8.79
CA ASN A 67 19.71 4.86 9.06
C ASN A 67 18.27 4.62 8.55
N GLY A 68 17.43 4.15 9.47
CA GLY A 68 16.15 4.81 9.79
C GLY A 68 15.08 4.93 8.71
N LYS A 69 15.06 4.06 7.70
CA LYS A 69 13.97 4.07 6.70
C LYS A 69 12.75 3.35 7.29
N ARG A 70 11.73 4.14 7.67
CA ARG A 70 10.39 3.64 8.04
C ARG A 70 9.84 2.79 6.89
N LEU A 71 9.16 1.69 7.24
CA LEU A 71 8.68 0.70 6.28
C LEU A 71 7.77 1.35 5.22
N ALA A 72 8.17 1.33 3.95
CA ALA A 72 7.27 1.53 2.82
C ALA A 72 6.47 0.24 2.65
N CYS A 73 5.23 0.25 3.12
CA CYS A 73 4.35 -0.88 2.92
C CYS A 73 3.53 -0.56 1.69
N CYS A 74 3.91 -1.13 0.55
CA CYS A 74 3.09 -1.04 -0.64
C CYS A 74 1.99 -2.10 -0.55
N CYS A 75 0.79 -1.71 -0.12
CA CYS A 75 -0.40 -2.53 -0.25
C CYS A 75 -0.94 -2.37 -1.69
N ILE A 76 -0.50 -3.21 -2.63
CA ILE A 76 -1.13 -3.34 -3.97
C ILE A 76 -2.14 -4.49 -3.91
#